data_AF-A0A421BCD3-F1
#
_entry.id   AF-A0A421BCD3-F1
#
_cell.length_a   1.000
_cell.length_b   1.000
_cell.length_c   1.000
_cell.angle_alpha   90.00
_cell.angle_beta   90.00
_cell.angle_gamma   90.00
#
_symmetry.space_group_name_H-M   'P 1'
#
loop_
_entity.id
_entity.type
_entity.pdbx_description
1 polymer ?
#
loop_
_entity_poly.entity_id
_entity_poly.type
_entity_poly.pdbx_seq_one_letter_code
_entity_poly.pdbx_strand_id
1 'polypeptide(L)'
;MTAPYGFHSPTLTDAENAIHRLYPSTGGQVWSSLLVKAGLTGRETDVAALSGLIDAMEKTDPVLSLCAQAFRIRSTTHTALTAAETLVRGAE
;
A
#
# COMPACT_ATOMS: atom_id res chain seq x y z
N MET A 1 -8.67 5.48 16.79
CA MET A 1 -9.67 4.68 16.06
C MET A 1 -9.11 3.28 15.89
N THR A 2 -9.79 2.28 16.43
CA THR A 2 -9.42 0.87 16.28
C THR A 2 -9.66 0.46 14.83
N ALA A 3 -8.68 -0.18 14.19
CA ALA A 3 -8.83 -0.69 12.83
C ALA A 3 -9.96 -1.72 12.75
N PRO A 4 -10.74 -1.79 11.65
CA PRO A 4 -11.83 -2.76 11.52
C PRO A 4 -11.29 -4.17 11.72
N TYR A 5 -11.75 -4.85 12.78
CA TYR A 5 -11.32 -6.20 13.14
C TYR A 5 -9.79 -6.38 13.27
N GLY A 6 -9.05 -5.30 13.58
CA GLY A 6 -7.57 -5.32 13.66
C GLY A 6 -6.84 -5.27 12.31
N PHE A 7 -7.56 -5.10 11.19
CA PHE A 7 -6.96 -4.88 9.88
C PHE A 7 -6.71 -3.40 9.64
N HIS A 8 -5.45 -3.03 9.43
CA HIS A 8 -5.07 -1.65 9.10
C HIS A 8 -5.00 -1.43 7.60
N SER A 9 -5.34 -0.22 7.15
CA SER A 9 -5.10 0.20 5.77
C SER A 9 -3.59 0.19 5.50
N PRO A 10 -3.13 -0.35 4.37
CA PRO A 10 -1.72 -0.28 4.01
C PRO A 10 -1.27 1.18 3.86
N THR A 11 0.01 1.41 4.14
CA THR A 11 0.67 2.71 4.12
C THR A 11 1.87 2.74 3.17
N LEU A 12 2.41 3.92 2.88
CA LEU A 12 3.68 4.05 2.15
C LEU A 12 4.85 3.39 2.89
N THR A 13 4.88 3.46 4.22
CA THR A 13 5.88 2.76 5.04
C THR A 13 5.78 1.25 4.90
N ASP A 14 4.57 0.68 4.79
CA ASP A 14 4.41 -0.75 4.51
C ASP A 14 5.00 -1.14 3.15
N ALA A 15 4.84 -0.27 2.15
CA ALA A 15 5.38 -0.47 0.81
C ALA A 15 6.91 -0.38 0.79
N GLU A 16 7.50 0.63 1.45
CA GLU A 16 8.94 0.76 1.63
C GLU A 16 9.53 -0.49 2.31
N ASN A 17 8.93 -0.93 3.42
CA ASN A 17 9.34 -2.14 4.12
C ASN A 17 9.19 -3.41 3.28
N ALA A 18 8.15 -3.50 2.43
CA ALA A 18 8.00 -4.62 1.51
C ALA A 18 9.13 -4.63 0.45
N ILE A 19 9.47 -3.47 -0.11
CA ILE A 19 10.53 -3.33 -1.11
C ILE A 19 11.89 -3.68 -0.53
N HIS A 20 12.21 -3.20 0.67
CA HIS A 20 13.46 -3.57 1.35
C HIS A 20 13.57 -5.07 1.65
N ARG A 21 12.44 -5.76 1.90
CA ARG A 21 12.42 -7.21 2.09
C ARG A 21 12.57 -7.98 0.78
N LEU A 22 11.95 -7.51 -0.31
CA LEU A 22 12.03 -8.12 -1.64
C LEU A 22 13.42 -7.95 -2.27
N TYR A 23 14.07 -6.81 -2.00
CA TYR A 23 15.37 -6.45 -2.55
C TYR A 23 16.35 -6.06 -1.43
N PRO A 24 16.93 -7.02 -0.70
CA PRO A 24 17.76 -6.71 0.48
C PRO A 24 19.00 -5.85 0.19
N SER A 25 19.61 -6.02 -0.99
CA SER A 25 20.82 -5.29 -1.38
C SER A 25 20.55 -4.01 -2.17
N THR A 26 19.44 -3.94 -2.91
CA THR A 26 19.13 -2.84 -3.83
C THR A 26 17.85 -2.09 -3.48
N GLY A 27 17.18 -2.45 -2.39
CA GLY A 27 15.85 -1.94 -2.02
C GLY A 27 15.79 -0.42 -1.89
N GLY A 28 16.81 0.23 -1.35
CA GLY A 28 16.86 1.70 -1.27
C GLY A 28 16.90 2.37 -2.65
N GLN A 29 17.58 1.77 -3.63
CA GLN A 29 17.63 2.28 -4.99
C GLN A 29 16.31 2.02 -5.72
N VAL A 30 15.72 0.83 -5.56
CA VAL A 30 14.41 0.49 -6.11
C VAL A 30 13.33 1.43 -5.56
N TRP A 31 13.34 1.66 -4.25
CA TRP A 31 12.43 2.58 -3.58
C TRP A 31 12.55 4.00 -4.13
N SER A 32 13.77 4.54 -4.17
CA SER A 32 14.02 5.88 -4.71
C SER A 32 13.56 6.01 -6.17
N SER A 33 13.78 4.98 -7.00
CA SER A 33 13.31 4.97 -8.39
C SER A 33 11.79 4.97 -8.50
N LEU A 34 11.10 4.21 -7.64
CA LEU A 34 9.64 4.17 -7.60
C LEU A 34 9.04 5.50 -7.14
N LEU A 35 9.60 6.14 -6.12
CA LEU A 35 9.18 7.47 -5.69
C LEU A 35 9.28 8.48 -6.83
N VAL A 36 10.40 8.49 -7.56
CA VAL A 36 10.57 9.36 -8.73
C VAL A 36 9.53 9.07 -9.82
N LYS A 37 9.30 7.80 -10.15
CA LYS A 37 8.28 7.40 -11.15
C LYS A 37 6.86 7.79 -10.75
N ALA A 38 6.55 7.75 -9.46
CA ALA A 38 5.24 8.10 -8.91
C ALA A 38 5.09 9.61 -8.64
N GLY A 39 6.17 10.41 -8.79
CA GLY A 39 6.16 11.83 -8.46
C GLY A 39 6.04 12.11 -6.95
N LEU A 40 6.57 11.21 -6.12
CA LEU A 40 6.46 11.24 -4.66
C LEU A 40 7.80 11.58 -4.00
N THR A 41 7.71 12.04 -2.76
CA THR A 41 8.86 12.35 -1.89
C THR A 41 9.13 11.26 -0.85
N GLY A 42 8.17 10.36 -0.62
CA GLY A 42 8.23 9.29 0.39
C GLY A 42 7.81 9.75 1.79
N ARG A 43 7.31 10.97 1.93
CA ARG A 43 6.82 11.54 3.21
C ARG A 43 5.31 11.74 3.24
N GLU A 44 4.64 11.38 2.16
CA GLU A 44 3.20 11.49 2.04
C GLU A 44 2.51 10.54 3.03
N THR A 45 1.36 10.97 3.54
CA THR A 45 0.54 10.18 4.46
C THR A 45 -0.85 9.91 3.89
N ASP A 46 -1.13 10.39 2.68
CA ASP A 46 -2.43 10.26 2.04
C ASP A 46 -2.55 8.98 1.20
N VAL A 47 -3.79 8.56 0.99
CA VAL A 47 -4.13 7.33 0.27
C VAL A 47 -3.86 7.46 -1.24
N ALA A 48 -3.89 8.67 -1.78
CA ALA A 48 -3.63 8.90 -3.20
C ALA A 48 -2.15 8.65 -3.54
N ALA A 49 -1.23 9.02 -2.64
CA ALA A 49 0.18 8.73 -2.77
C ALA A 49 0.47 7.23 -2.82
N LEU A 50 -0.15 6.43 -1.95
CA LEU A 50 -0.01 4.97 -2.02
C LEU A 50 -0.56 4.41 -3.35
N SER A 51 -1.68 4.95 -3.83
CA SER A 51 -2.28 4.52 -5.11
C SER A 51 -1.34 4.82 -6.29
N GLY A 52 -0.75 6.01 -6.33
CA GLY A 52 0.24 6.39 -7.35
C GLY A 52 1.51 5.53 -7.30
N LEU A 53 1.97 5.16 -6.11
CA LEU A 53 3.07 4.23 -5.93
C LEU A 53 2.73 2.83 -6.46
N ILE A 54 1.55 2.29 -6.14
CA ILE A 54 1.08 0.99 -6.62
C ILE A 54 1.07 0.96 -8.15
N ASP A 55 0.58 2.02 -8.80
CA ASP A 55 0.60 2.13 -10.26
C ASP A 55 2.02 2.16 -10.84
N ALA A 56 2.99 2.75 -10.13
CA ALA A 56 4.40 2.75 -10.54
C ALA A 56 5.07 1.38 -10.35
N MET A 57 4.74 0.66 -9.27
CA MET A 57 5.21 -0.70 -9.02
C MET A 57 4.74 -1.66 -10.11
N GLU A 58 3.46 -1.58 -10.48
CA GLU A 58 2.82 -2.41 -11.50
C GLU A 58 3.52 -2.33 -12.87
N LYS A 59 4.11 -1.17 -13.19
CA LYS A 59 4.79 -0.89 -14.45
C LYS A 59 6.31 -1.13 -14.41
N THR A 60 6.87 -1.54 -13.26
CA THR A 60 8.34 -1.60 -13.11
C THR A 60 8.91 -2.98 -13.46
N ASP A 61 8.44 -4.05 -12.84
CA ASP A 61 8.86 -5.42 -13.13
C ASP A 61 7.81 -6.43 -12.61
N PRO A 62 7.88 -7.73 -12.99
CA PRO A 62 6.89 -8.71 -12.59
C PRO A 62 6.77 -8.95 -11.08
N VAL A 63 7.87 -8.82 -10.31
CA VAL A 63 7.86 -9.03 -8.85
C VAL A 63 7.19 -7.84 -8.18
N LEU A 64 7.54 -6.62 -8.58
CA LEU A 64 6.86 -5.41 -8.09
C LEU A 64 5.40 -5.36 -8.52
N SER A 65 5.06 -5.89 -9.69
CA SER A 65 3.67 -6.01 -10.15
C SER A 65 2.83 -6.92 -9.25
N LEU A 66 3.37 -8.09 -8.87
CA LEU A 66 2.71 -8.96 -7.90
C LEU A 66 2.56 -8.28 -6.52
N CYS A 67 3.59 -7.56 -6.08
CA CYS A 67 3.54 -6.80 -4.83
C CYS A 67 2.47 -5.70 -4.89
N ALA A 68 2.36 -4.98 -6.00
CA ALA A 68 1.32 -3.98 -6.25
C ALA A 68 -0.08 -4.59 -6.16
N GLN A 69 -0.28 -5.77 -6.77
CA GLN A 69 -1.55 -6.49 -6.69
C GLN A 69 -1.91 -6.88 -5.24
N ALA A 70 -0.94 -7.32 -4.45
CA ALA A 70 -1.14 -7.63 -3.04
C ALA A 70 -1.56 -6.38 -2.23
N PHE A 71 -0.98 -5.22 -2.52
CA PHE A 71 -1.40 -3.95 -1.90
C PHE A 71 -2.82 -3.55 -2.31
N ARG A 72 -3.19 -3.69 -3.59
CA ARG A 72 -4.57 -3.43 -4.04
C ARG A 72 -5.58 -4.29 -3.28
N ILE A 73 -5.32 -5.60 -3.13
CA ILE A 73 -6.18 -6.52 -2.38
C ILE A 73 -6.33 -6.05 -0.93
N ARG A 74 -5.21 -5.72 -0.26
CA ARG A 74 -5.26 -5.26 1.14
C ARG A 74 -6.08 -3.98 1.30
N SER A 75 -5.91 -3.01 0.41
CA SER A 75 -6.69 -1.76 0.41
C SER A 75 -8.18 -2.00 0.19
N THR A 76 -8.55 -2.83 -0.80
CA THR A 76 -9.97 -3.13 -1.08
C THR A 76 -10.61 -3.92 0.04
N THR A 77 -9.90 -4.90 0.62
CA THR A 77 -10.36 -5.64 1.80
C THR A 77 -10.58 -4.73 3.00
N HIS A 78 -9.65 -3.81 3.29
CA HIS A 78 -9.83 -2.86 4.39
C HIS A 78 -11.08 -1.99 4.20
N THR A 79 -11.32 -1.47 2.99
CA THR A 79 -12.52 -0.69 2.68
C THR A 79 -13.79 -1.52 2.88
N ALA A 80 -13.82 -2.76 2.39
CA ALA A 80 -14.97 -3.64 2.55
C ALA A 80 -15.24 -3.97 4.03
N LEU A 81 -14.20 -4.26 4.81
CA LEU A 81 -14.32 -4.54 6.24
C LEU A 81 -14.78 -3.31 7.04
N THR A 82 -14.29 -2.12 6.70
CA THR A 82 -14.74 -0.86 7.32
C THR A 82 -16.23 -0.61 7.08
N ALA A 83 -16.68 -0.85 5.84
CA ALA A 83 -18.10 -0.73 5.50
C ALA A 83 -18.95 -1.75 6.26
N ALA A 84 -18.50 -3.01 6.34
CA ALA A 84 -19.19 -4.07 7.08
C ALA A 84 -19.28 -3.76 8.58
N GLU A 85 -18.20 -3.30 9.21
CA GLU A 85 -18.20 -2.92 10.63
C GLU A 85 -19.18 -1.76 10.89
N THR A 86 -19.24 -0.79 9.98
CA THR A 86 -20.18 0.34 10.08
C THR A 86 -21.64 -0.14 10.01
N LEU A 87 -21.94 -1.08 9.10
CA LEU A 87 -23.28 -1.66 8.98
C LEU A 87 -23.68 -2.46 10.23
N VAL A 88 -22.78 -3.28 10.76
CA VAL A 88 -23.05 -4.11 11.95
C VAL A 88 -23.25 -3.22 13.17
N ARG A 89 -22.35 -2.27 13.44
CA ARG A 89 -22.46 -1.36 14.59
C ARG A 89 -23.64 -0.39 14.48
N GLY A 90 -24.04 -0.02 13.27
CA GLY A 90 -25.21 0.84 13.04
C GLY A 90 -26.55 0.11 13.14
N ALA A 91 -26.54 -1.22 13.21
CA ALA A 91 -27.72 -2.06 13.40
C ALA A 91 -27.94 -2.47 14.87
N GLU A 92 -26.98 -2.19 15.75
CA GLU A 92 -27.08 -2.30 17.22
C GLU A 92 -27.73 -1.04 17.82
#